data_AF-A0A8H5EGC7-F1
#
_entry.id   AF-A0A8H5EGC7-F1
#
_cell.length_a   1.000
_cell.length_b   1.000
_cell.length_c   1.000
_cell.angle_alpha   90.00
_cell.angle_beta   90.00
_cell.angle_gamma   90.00
#
_symmetry.space_group_name_H-M   'P 1'
#
loop_
_entity.id
_entity.type
_entity.pdbx_description
1 polymer ?
#
loop_
_entity_poly.entity_id
_entity_poly.type
_entity_poly.pdbx_seq_one_letter_code
_entity_poly.pdbx_strand_id
1 'polypeptide(L)'
;MTLSTKLTAVAAAAGALFPINAAAQASGPYEATWESTDKHNASPEWFRDAKFGVYWHWGAFTTPQYASEWYPRNMYEPGSDQRKHHTETYGPPEEWGYANFINGADDLKGNFVQFKPVLSSKGGEFDPEAIIKAVKASGAKFAGLVGSHH
;
A
#
# COMPACT_ATOMS: atom_id res chain seq x y z
N MET A 1 -54.59 -39.63 32.02
CA MET A 1 -54.37 -38.20 32.26
C MET A 1 -53.03 -37.83 31.63
N THR A 2 -53.12 -37.18 30.49
CA THR A 2 -52.03 -36.82 29.57
C THR A 2 -51.17 -35.70 30.17
N LEU A 3 -49.87 -35.97 30.36
CA LEU A 3 -48.90 -34.97 30.78
C LEU A 3 -48.55 -34.07 29.59
N SER A 4 -48.78 -32.78 29.80
CA SER A 4 -48.58 -31.66 28.87
C SER A 4 -47.12 -31.52 28.46
N THR A 5 -46.89 -31.51 27.13
CA THR A 5 -45.62 -31.25 26.47
C THR A 5 -45.28 -29.77 26.60
N LYS A 6 -44.26 -29.42 27.41
CA LYS A 6 -43.70 -28.06 27.38
C LYS A 6 -42.71 -27.97 26.21
N LEU A 7 -43.07 -27.19 25.19
CA LEU A 7 -42.15 -26.75 24.15
C LEU A 7 -41.10 -25.82 24.77
N THR A 8 -39.83 -26.23 24.73
CA THR A 8 -38.71 -25.34 24.96
C THR A 8 -38.29 -24.78 23.59
N ALA A 9 -38.61 -23.51 23.32
CA ALA A 9 -38.12 -22.83 22.14
C ALA A 9 -36.64 -22.47 22.35
N VAL A 10 -35.80 -22.88 21.39
CA VAL A 10 -34.35 -22.68 21.34
C VAL A 10 -34.02 -21.42 20.52
N ALA A 11 -32.90 -20.81 20.92
CA ALA A 11 -32.04 -19.86 20.21
C ALA A 11 -32.48 -18.39 20.17
N ALA A 12 -31.90 -17.64 21.11
CA ALA A 12 -31.60 -16.22 20.93
C ALA A 12 -30.70 -16.04 19.70
N ALA A 13 -31.24 -15.49 18.62
CA ALA A 13 -30.42 -14.84 17.61
C ALA A 13 -29.98 -13.48 18.17
N ALA A 14 -28.93 -13.47 18.98
CA ALA A 14 -28.18 -12.26 19.25
C ALA A 14 -27.49 -11.87 17.94
N GLY A 15 -28.21 -11.12 17.09
CA GLY A 15 -27.58 -10.37 16.02
C GLY A 15 -26.60 -9.43 16.69
N ALA A 16 -25.31 -9.77 16.63
CA ALA A 16 -24.25 -8.85 16.98
C ALA A 16 -24.39 -7.68 16.01
N LEU A 17 -25.08 -6.63 16.47
CA LEU A 17 -25.00 -5.30 15.91
C LEU A 17 -23.55 -4.88 16.11
N PHE A 18 -22.70 -5.19 15.13
CA PHE A 18 -21.40 -4.54 15.04
C PHE A 18 -21.71 -3.05 14.95
N PRO A 19 -21.27 -2.22 15.92
CA PRO A 19 -21.38 -0.78 15.76
C PRO A 19 -20.62 -0.43 14.49
N ILE A 20 -21.33 0.05 13.48
CA ILE A 20 -20.72 0.77 12.38
C ILE A 20 -20.08 1.97 13.07
N ASN A 21 -18.77 1.91 13.29
CA ASN A 21 -18.01 3.09 13.69
C ASN A 21 -18.20 4.07 12.53
N ALA A 22 -19.14 5.00 12.68
CA ALA A 22 -19.17 6.20 11.86
C ALA A 22 -17.77 6.80 11.99
N ALA A 23 -17.01 6.78 10.90
CA ALA A 23 -15.69 7.39 10.88
C ALA A 23 -15.85 8.81 11.43
N ALA A 24 -15.03 9.17 12.43
CA ALA A 24 -15.08 10.51 13.01
C ALA A 24 -14.83 11.51 11.89
N GLN A 25 -15.88 12.21 11.45
CA GLN A 25 -15.77 13.27 10.48
C GLN A 25 -14.89 14.35 11.08
N ALA A 26 -13.80 14.70 10.40
CA ALA A 26 -12.95 15.80 10.83
C ALA A 26 -13.82 17.05 10.96
N SER A 27 -13.70 17.78 12.07
CA SER A 27 -14.43 19.03 12.25
C SER A 27 -13.91 20.07 11.24
N GLY A 28 -14.83 20.76 10.57
CA GLY A 28 -14.46 21.74 9.56
C GLY A 28 -15.65 22.25 8.77
N PRO A 29 -15.42 23.19 7.83
CA PRO A 29 -16.47 23.78 7.02
C PRO A 29 -16.92 22.89 5.83
N TYR A 30 -16.30 21.71 5.66
CA TYR A 30 -16.55 20.80 4.55
C TYR A 30 -17.46 19.64 4.94
N GLU A 31 -18.39 19.32 4.05
CA GLU A 31 -19.27 18.16 4.10
C GLU A 31 -18.89 17.19 2.98
N ALA A 32 -19.28 15.92 3.08
CA ALA A 32 -18.99 14.89 2.09
C ALA A 32 -19.88 14.99 0.83
N THR A 33 -20.03 16.20 0.26
CA THR A 33 -20.75 16.47 -0.99
C THR A 33 -19.90 17.32 -1.92
N TRP A 34 -20.14 17.20 -3.24
CA TRP A 34 -19.41 17.97 -4.25
C TRP A 34 -19.57 19.47 -4.05
N GLU A 35 -20.79 19.94 -3.76
CA GLU A 35 -21.06 21.37 -3.55
C GLU A 35 -20.29 21.96 -2.37
N SER A 36 -19.95 21.14 -1.38
CA SER A 36 -19.14 21.56 -0.24
C SER A 36 -17.66 21.59 -0.58
N THR A 37 -17.13 20.55 -1.23
CA THR A 37 -15.71 20.45 -1.59
C THR A 37 -15.29 21.34 -2.75
N ASP A 38 -16.20 21.69 -3.66
CA ASP A 38 -15.97 22.62 -4.77
C ASP A 38 -15.58 24.04 -4.29
N LYS A 39 -15.85 24.37 -3.01
CA LYS A 39 -15.44 25.64 -2.39
C LYS A 39 -13.94 25.68 -2.08
N HIS A 40 -13.25 24.54 -2.14
CA HIS A 40 -11.81 24.48 -1.91
C HIS A 40 -11.06 25.19 -3.04
N ASN A 41 -10.12 26.08 -2.69
CA ASN A 41 -9.22 26.65 -3.70
C ASN A 41 -8.25 25.57 -4.20
N ALA A 42 -8.57 24.98 -5.35
CA ALA A 42 -7.83 23.86 -5.94
C ALA A 42 -6.37 24.17 -6.30
N SER A 43 -5.98 25.45 -6.44
CA SER A 43 -4.62 25.85 -6.81
C SER A 43 -4.20 27.10 -6.03
N PRO A 44 -3.86 26.95 -4.73
CA PRO A 44 -3.40 28.08 -3.91
C PRO A 44 -2.11 28.69 -4.48
N GLU A 45 -1.87 29.98 -4.21
CA GLU A 45 -0.77 30.74 -4.80
C GLU A 45 0.60 30.08 -4.59
N TRP A 46 0.88 29.53 -3.40
CA TRP A 46 2.15 28.84 -3.15
C TRP A 46 2.40 27.67 -4.11
N PHE A 47 1.35 26.93 -4.50
CA PHE A 47 1.46 25.81 -5.43
C PHE A 47 1.64 26.30 -6.85
N ARG A 48 0.93 27.37 -7.22
CA ARG A 48 1.10 28.05 -8.49
C ARG A 48 2.52 28.59 -8.63
N ASP A 49 3.11 29.13 -7.57
CA ASP A 49 4.48 29.66 -7.55
C ASP A 49 5.56 28.57 -7.51
N ALA A 50 5.24 27.38 -7.00
CA ALA A 50 6.19 26.31 -6.80
C ALA A 50 6.80 25.77 -8.10
N LYS A 51 6.00 25.63 -9.17
CA LYS A 51 6.31 25.15 -10.54
C LYS A 51 6.90 23.75 -10.67
N PHE A 52 7.79 23.34 -9.78
CA PHE A 52 8.58 22.12 -9.87
C PHE A 52 8.59 21.37 -8.54
N GLY A 53 8.36 20.07 -8.62
CA GLY A 53 8.44 19.17 -7.48
C GLY A 53 8.88 17.77 -7.89
N VAL A 54 9.23 16.96 -6.90
CA VAL A 54 9.83 15.63 -7.11
C VAL A 54 9.17 14.60 -6.21
N TYR A 55 8.91 13.44 -6.77
CA TYR A 55 8.48 12.24 -6.04
C TYR A 55 9.26 11.03 -6.55
N TRP A 56 9.13 9.89 -5.88
CA TRP A 56 9.83 8.67 -6.26
C TRP A 56 8.96 7.42 -6.07
N HIS A 57 8.99 6.54 -7.08
CA HIS A 57 8.37 5.21 -7.05
C HIS A 57 9.31 4.23 -6.33
N TRP A 58 9.10 4.07 -5.02
CA TRP A 58 9.89 3.17 -4.21
C TRP A 58 9.02 2.49 -3.15
N GLY A 59 9.10 1.17 -3.06
CA GLY A 59 8.25 0.35 -2.21
C GLY A 59 8.46 -1.14 -2.48
N ALA A 60 7.60 -2.00 -1.95
CA ALA A 60 7.75 -3.46 -2.11
C ALA A 60 7.78 -3.91 -3.58
N PHE A 61 7.11 -3.19 -4.48
CA PHE A 61 7.16 -3.42 -5.92
C PHE A 61 8.55 -3.21 -6.54
N THR A 62 9.49 -2.56 -5.84
CA THR A 62 10.90 -2.42 -6.29
C THR A 62 11.78 -3.60 -5.90
N THR A 63 11.35 -4.50 -5.01
CA THR A 63 12.15 -5.65 -4.53
C THR A 63 12.67 -6.57 -5.65
N PRO A 64 11.87 -6.91 -6.68
CA PRO A 64 12.37 -7.74 -7.78
C PRO A 64 13.42 -7.04 -8.65
N GLN A 65 13.44 -5.69 -8.64
CA GLN A 65 14.27 -4.87 -9.52
C GLN A 65 14.17 -5.29 -11.00
N TYR A 66 12.98 -5.70 -11.43
CA TYR A 66 12.72 -6.27 -12.75
C TYR A 66 11.50 -5.64 -13.41
N ALA A 67 11.63 -5.34 -14.70
CA ALA A 67 10.62 -4.69 -15.55
C ALA A 67 10.18 -3.29 -15.07
N SER A 68 9.14 -3.20 -14.23
CA SER A 68 8.55 -1.93 -13.80
C SER A 68 7.83 -2.04 -12.46
N GLU A 69 7.27 -0.94 -11.96
CA GLU A 69 6.42 -0.89 -10.78
C GLU A 69 5.12 -1.72 -10.91
N TRP A 70 4.79 -2.16 -12.12
CA TRP A 70 3.69 -3.09 -12.41
C TRP A 70 4.10 -4.56 -12.30
N TYR A 71 5.34 -4.86 -11.89
CA TYR A 71 5.76 -6.24 -11.61
C TYR A 71 4.75 -7.03 -10.74
N PRO A 72 4.19 -6.47 -9.65
CA PRO A 72 3.23 -7.20 -8.80
C PRO A 72 1.99 -7.67 -9.56
N ARG A 73 1.58 -6.94 -10.60
CA ARG A 73 0.50 -7.33 -11.50
C ARG A 73 1.00 -8.36 -12.51
N ASN A 74 2.08 -8.03 -13.21
CA ASN A 74 2.50 -8.76 -14.41
C ASN A 74 3.16 -10.10 -14.08
N MET A 75 3.66 -10.30 -12.85
CA MET A 75 4.15 -11.60 -12.39
C MET A 75 3.07 -12.69 -12.40
N TYR A 76 1.79 -12.31 -12.35
CA TYR A 76 0.66 -13.24 -12.48
C TYR A 76 0.14 -13.38 -13.91
N GLU A 77 0.53 -12.50 -14.82
CA GLU A 77 0.00 -12.45 -16.19
C GLU A 77 0.44 -13.68 -17.01
N PRO A 78 -0.50 -14.49 -17.55
CA PRO A 78 -0.14 -15.66 -18.35
C PRO A 78 0.71 -15.31 -19.57
N GLY A 79 1.84 -16.00 -19.73
CA GLY A 79 2.74 -15.80 -20.87
C GLY A 79 3.65 -14.57 -20.80
N SER A 80 3.51 -13.73 -19.77
CA SER A 80 4.35 -12.53 -19.60
C SER A 80 5.81 -12.90 -19.32
N ASP A 81 6.70 -11.98 -19.65
CA ASP A 81 8.13 -12.09 -19.33
C ASP A 81 8.36 -12.05 -17.81
N GLN A 82 7.62 -11.20 -17.11
CA GLN A 82 7.68 -11.07 -15.65
C GLN A 82 7.28 -12.38 -14.95
N ARG A 83 6.27 -13.09 -15.45
CA ARG A 83 5.87 -14.39 -14.91
C ARG A 83 6.95 -15.45 -15.11
N LYS A 84 7.59 -15.48 -16.29
CA LYS A 84 8.73 -16.38 -16.54
C LYS A 84 9.88 -16.09 -15.60
N HIS A 85 10.33 -14.83 -15.54
CA HIS A 85 11.36 -14.39 -14.62
C HIS A 85 11.01 -14.72 -13.15
N HIS A 86 9.76 -14.50 -12.74
CA HIS A 86 9.30 -14.81 -11.39
C HIS A 86 9.42 -16.31 -11.08
N THR A 87 8.96 -17.14 -12.02
CA THR A 87 9.00 -18.60 -11.93
C THR A 87 10.44 -19.12 -11.83
N GLU A 88 11.36 -18.53 -12.60
CA GLU A 88 12.77 -18.92 -12.63
C GLU A 88 13.59 -18.41 -11.44
N THR A 89 13.12 -17.37 -10.76
CA THR A 89 13.87 -16.71 -9.67
C THR A 89 13.34 -17.11 -8.29
N TYR A 90 12.02 -17.06 -8.11
CA TYR A 90 11.36 -17.22 -6.81
C TYR A 90 10.49 -18.48 -6.73
N GLY A 91 9.90 -18.88 -7.86
CA GLY A 91 8.97 -20.01 -7.97
C GLY A 91 7.66 -19.60 -8.65
N PRO A 92 6.74 -20.54 -8.90
CA PRO A 92 5.46 -20.21 -9.52
C PRO A 92 4.73 -19.13 -8.70
N PRO A 93 4.18 -18.09 -9.34
CA PRO A 93 3.57 -16.95 -8.61
C PRO A 93 2.34 -17.36 -7.77
N GLU A 94 1.72 -18.51 -8.07
CA GLU A 94 0.66 -19.13 -7.26
C GLU A 94 1.14 -19.63 -5.89
N GLU A 95 2.43 -19.96 -5.76
CA GLU A 95 3.06 -20.47 -4.53
C GLU A 95 3.94 -19.39 -3.88
N TRP A 96 4.74 -18.72 -4.69
CA TRP A 96 5.56 -17.59 -4.28
C TRP A 96 4.87 -16.28 -4.67
N GLY A 97 3.93 -15.83 -3.85
CA GLY A 97 3.11 -14.65 -4.17
C GLY A 97 3.80 -13.31 -3.90
N TYR A 98 3.24 -12.21 -4.43
CA TYR A 98 3.74 -10.85 -4.21
C TYR A 98 3.87 -10.49 -2.71
N ALA A 99 2.98 -11.01 -1.86
CA ALA A 99 3.03 -10.81 -0.42
C ALA A 99 4.37 -11.27 0.21
N ASN A 100 5.08 -12.21 -0.41
CA ASN A 100 6.39 -12.65 0.07
C ASN A 100 7.45 -11.56 -0.05
N PHE A 101 7.35 -10.63 -1.00
CA PHE A 101 8.22 -9.45 -1.02
C PHE A 101 7.99 -8.53 0.19
N ILE A 102 6.83 -8.58 0.84
CA ILE A 102 6.51 -7.78 2.03
C ILE A 102 6.85 -8.56 3.31
N ASN A 103 6.39 -9.81 3.40
CA ASN A 103 6.52 -10.65 4.59
C ASN A 103 7.91 -11.28 4.72
N GLY A 104 8.60 -11.46 3.61
CA GLY A 104 9.88 -12.16 3.51
C GLY A 104 9.73 -13.65 3.19
N ALA A 105 10.49 -14.14 2.23
CA ALA A 105 10.63 -15.57 1.91
C ALA A 105 11.95 -15.82 1.17
N ASP A 106 12.41 -17.07 1.18
CA ASP A 106 13.60 -17.45 0.41
C ASP A 106 13.26 -17.59 -1.08
N ASP A 107 14.18 -17.18 -1.95
CA ASP A 107 14.12 -17.45 -3.40
C ASP A 107 14.54 -18.90 -3.73
N LEU A 108 14.52 -19.30 -5.01
CA LEU A 108 14.89 -20.67 -5.41
C LEU A 108 16.36 -21.02 -5.13
N LYS A 109 17.21 -20.03 -4.84
CA LYS A 109 18.61 -20.21 -4.48
C LYS A 109 18.85 -20.18 -2.96
N GLY A 110 17.79 -20.02 -2.16
CA GLY A 110 17.88 -19.95 -0.70
C GLY A 110 18.31 -18.58 -0.17
N ASN A 111 18.25 -17.52 -0.97
CA ASN A 111 18.49 -16.17 -0.48
C ASN A 111 17.20 -15.60 0.10
N PHE A 112 17.25 -15.03 1.29
CA PHE A 112 16.09 -14.37 1.89
C PHE A 112 15.78 -13.05 1.14
N VAL A 113 14.56 -12.93 0.63
CA VAL A 113 14.09 -11.78 -0.15
C VAL A 113 12.97 -11.06 0.59
N GLN A 114 13.15 -9.76 0.84
CA GLN A 114 12.14 -8.90 1.46
C GLN A 114 12.43 -7.43 1.12
N PHE A 115 11.39 -6.61 0.95
CA PHE A 115 11.51 -5.17 1.00
C PHE A 115 11.87 -4.73 2.43
N LYS A 116 13.17 -4.60 2.69
CA LYS A 116 13.70 -4.32 4.02
C LYS A 116 14.83 -3.30 3.96
N PRO A 117 14.54 -2.03 3.61
CA PRO A 117 15.55 -0.99 3.66
C PRO A 117 16.08 -0.82 5.09
N VAL A 118 17.40 -0.81 5.23
CA VAL A 118 18.06 -0.58 6.52
C VAL A 118 18.69 0.80 6.49
N LEU A 119 18.34 1.64 7.48
CA LEU A 119 18.85 3.00 7.60
C LEU A 119 20.38 3.03 7.69
N SER A 120 21.00 4.03 7.06
CA SER A 120 22.46 4.26 7.14
C SER A 120 22.95 4.42 8.59
N SER A 121 22.17 5.10 9.43
CA SER A 121 22.43 5.22 10.87
C SER A 121 22.39 3.91 11.65
N LYS A 122 21.85 2.84 11.05
CA LYS A 122 21.81 1.47 11.60
C LYS A 122 22.77 0.52 10.88
N GLY A 123 23.73 1.05 10.12
CA GLY A 123 24.71 0.25 9.37
C GLY A 123 24.20 -0.30 8.04
N GLY A 124 23.05 0.17 7.54
CA GLY A 124 22.56 -0.14 6.20
C GLY A 124 22.94 0.91 5.16
N GLU A 125 22.25 0.89 4.02
CA GLU A 125 22.53 1.77 2.87
C GLU A 125 21.44 2.82 2.61
N PHE A 126 20.27 2.70 3.25
CA PHE A 126 19.17 3.63 3.02
C PHE A 126 19.40 4.95 3.77
N ASP A 127 19.79 5.99 3.05
CA ASP A 127 19.96 7.35 3.56
C ASP A 127 18.90 8.31 2.99
N PRO A 128 17.76 8.48 3.67
CA PRO A 128 16.73 9.41 3.23
C PRO A 128 17.16 10.87 3.32
N GLU A 129 18.09 11.25 4.21
CA GLU A 129 18.56 12.64 4.32
C GLU A 129 19.38 13.03 3.10
N ALA A 130 20.25 12.14 2.61
CA ALA A 130 21.00 12.35 1.38
C ALA A 130 20.07 12.52 0.17
N ILE A 131 19.01 11.70 0.07
CA ILE A 131 18.01 11.81 -0.99
C ILE A 131 17.31 13.17 -0.93
N ILE A 132 16.80 13.58 0.24
CA ILE A 132 16.11 14.87 0.40
C ILE A 132 17.05 16.04 0.13
N LYS A 133 18.33 15.95 0.50
CA LYS A 133 19.33 16.97 0.18
C LYS A 133 19.51 17.12 -1.33
N ALA A 134 19.58 16.02 -2.08
CA ALA A 134 19.64 16.05 -3.54
C ALA A 134 18.35 16.62 -4.16
N VAL A 135 17.18 16.21 -3.65
CA VAL A 135 15.87 16.75 -4.08
C VAL A 135 15.78 18.25 -3.82
N LYS A 136 16.26 18.74 -2.68
CA LYS A 136 16.30 20.18 -2.41
C LYS A 136 17.27 20.91 -3.35
N ALA A 137 18.42 20.32 -3.63
CA ALA A 137 19.42 20.89 -4.53
C ALA A 137 18.95 20.96 -5.99
N SER A 138 18.01 20.11 -6.42
CA SER A 138 17.40 20.21 -7.76
C SER A 138 16.48 21.43 -7.94
N GLY A 139 16.15 22.14 -6.85
CA GLY A 139 15.26 23.29 -6.87
C GLY A 139 13.78 22.95 -6.62
N ALA A 140 13.46 21.69 -6.30
CA ALA A 140 12.10 21.27 -5.98
C ALA A 140 11.49 22.10 -4.85
N LYS A 141 10.25 22.56 -5.05
CA LYS A 141 9.48 23.38 -4.09
C LYS A 141 8.40 22.58 -3.35
N PHE A 142 8.08 21.40 -3.85
CA PHE A 142 7.32 20.37 -3.15
C PHE A 142 7.94 19.01 -3.45
N ALA A 143 7.90 18.09 -2.48
CA ALA A 143 8.42 16.75 -2.64
C ALA A 143 7.67 15.76 -1.76
N GLY A 144 7.72 14.48 -2.12
CA GLY A 144 7.07 13.44 -1.34
C GLY A 144 7.30 12.04 -1.88
N LEU A 145 6.75 11.06 -1.17
CA LEU A 145 6.80 9.65 -1.51
C LEU A 145 5.48 9.20 -2.15
N VAL A 146 5.53 8.10 -2.90
CA VAL A 146 4.32 7.33 -3.21
C VAL A 146 3.79 6.73 -1.90
N GLY A 147 2.61 7.19 -1.45
CA GLY A 147 2.02 6.75 -0.17
C GLY A 147 1.53 5.30 -0.21
N SER A 148 0.83 4.95 -1.29
CA SER A 148 0.51 3.57 -1.69
C SER A 148 0.47 3.53 -3.20
N HIS A 149 0.96 2.45 -3.80
CA HIS A 149 0.81 2.19 -5.23
C HIS A 149 -0.42 1.28 -5.48
N HIS A 150 -0.67 0.92 -6.74
CA HIS A 150 -1.73 -0.02 -7.16
C HIS A 150 -1.61 -1.37 -6.43
#